data_AF-A0A656JMS0-F1
#
_entry.id   AF-A0A656JMS0-F1
#
_cell.length_a   1.000
_cell.length_b   1.000
_cell.length_c   1.000
_cell.angle_alpha   90.00
_cell.angle_beta   90.00
_cell.angle_gamma   90.00
#
_symmetry.space_group_name_H-M   'P 1'
#
loop_
_entity.id
_entity.type
_entity.pdbx_description
1 polymer ?
#
loop_
_entity_poly.entity_id
_entity_poly.type
_entity_poly.pdbx_seq_one_letter_code
_entity_poly.pdbx_strand_id
1 'polypeptide(L)'
;MTAPSLLIAGCGDIGSRLATRLQRHGWVVHGLRRTVSELPAGVIGVEGDLFEAQRPAQWPTAALDYVVYCATPSQRDEAGYRMAYVEGLRNVLNWL
;
A
#
# COMPACT_ATOMS: atom_id res chain seq x y z
N MET A 1 18.80 -15.47 7.22
CA MET A 1 18.41 -14.35 6.34
C MET A 1 17.19 -13.69 6.95
N THR A 2 17.13 -12.36 6.98
CA THR A 2 15.94 -11.62 7.41
C THR A 2 14.80 -11.86 6.42
N ALA A 3 13.56 -11.92 6.92
CA ALA A 3 12.40 -12.03 6.06
C ALA A 3 12.27 -10.77 5.18
N PRO A 4 12.02 -10.90 3.87
CA PRO A 4 11.80 -9.75 3.00
C PRO A 4 10.53 -8.99 3.40
N SER A 5 10.60 -7.68 3.25
CA SER A 5 9.54 -6.72 3.59
C SER A 5 8.90 -6.13 2.34
N LEU A 6 7.57 -5.97 2.38
CA LEU A 6 6.78 -5.41 1.30
C LEU A 6 5.77 -4.41 1.83
N LEU A 7 5.61 -3.28 1.15
CA LEU A 7 4.45 -2.41 1.29
C LEU A 7 3.54 -2.49 0.05
N ILE A 8 2.24 -2.70 0.27
CA ILE A 8 1.22 -2.69 -0.77
C ILE A 8 0.45 -1.37 -0.69
N ALA A 9 0.73 -0.47 -1.63
CA ALA A 9 0.09 0.83 -1.80
C ALA A 9 -1.25 0.67 -2.53
N GLY A 10 -2.35 0.81 -1.79
CA GLY A 10 -3.69 0.54 -2.30
C GLY A 10 -4.06 -0.94 -2.15
N CYS A 11 -4.15 -1.42 -0.90
CA CYS A 11 -4.39 -2.83 -0.58
C CYS A 11 -5.88 -3.24 -0.71
N GLY A 12 -6.41 -3.19 -1.94
CA GLY A 12 -7.73 -3.69 -2.31
C GLY A 12 -7.77 -5.21 -2.52
N ASP A 13 -8.59 -5.71 -3.45
CA ASP A 13 -8.74 -7.16 -3.70
C ASP A 13 -7.42 -7.83 -4.14
N ILE A 14 -6.78 -7.32 -5.19
CA ILE A 14 -5.50 -7.87 -5.70
C ILE A 14 -4.42 -7.78 -4.61
N GLY A 15 -4.30 -6.62 -3.95
CA GLY A 15 -3.34 -6.41 -2.87
C GLY A 15 -3.55 -7.37 -1.69
N SER A 16 -4.79 -7.58 -1.28
CA SER A 16 -5.15 -8.49 -0.19
C SER A 16 -4.77 -9.94 -0.51
N ARG A 17 -5.06 -10.41 -1.73
CA ARG A 17 -4.67 -11.76 -2.18
C ARG A 17 -3.15 -11.95 -2.20
N LEU A 18 -2.42 -10.92 -2.66
CA LEU A 18 -0.97 -10.92 -2.64
C LEU A 18 -0.44 -10.98 -1.20
N ALA A 19 -0.97 -10.14 -0.31
CA ALA A 19 -0.58 -10.08 1.10
C ALA A 19 -0.73 -11.44 1.79
N THR A 20 -1.92 -12.05 1.69
CA THR A 20 -2.18 -13.37 2.27
C THR A 20 -1.24 -14.45 1.71
N ARG A 21 -0.88 -14.38 0.43
CA ARG A 21 0.07 -15.33 -0.16
C ARG A 21 1.48 -15.14 0.41
N LEU A 22 1.98 -13.91 0.45
CA LEU A 22 3.35 -13.63 0.88
C LEU A 22 3.55 -13.85 2.38
N GLN A 23 2.55 -13.58 3.21
CA GLN A 23 2.59 -13.92 4.64
C GLN A 23 2.79 -15.42 4.87
N ARG A 24 2.15 -16.29 4.07
CA ARG A 24 2.37 -17.74 4.14
C ARG A 24 3.78 -18.17 3.74
N HIS A 25 4.52 -17.30 3.05
CA HIS A 25 5.93 -17.49 2.72
C HIS A 25 6.87 -16.77 3.71
N GLY A 26 6.35 -16.26 4.83
CA GLY A 26 7.16 -15.64 5.89
C GLY A 26 7.57 -14.20 5.65
N TRP A 27 6.93 -13.49 4.70
CA TRP A 27 7.22 -12.08 4.43
C TRP A 27 6.61 -11.16 5.49
N VAL A 28 7.27 -10.02 5.75
CA VAL A 28 6.69 -8.92 6.51
C VAL A 28 5.89 -8.06 5.54
N VAL A 29 4.57 -8.01 5.70
CA VAL A 29 3.68 -7.33 4.76
C VAL A 29 2.97 -6.16 5.43
N HIS A 30 3.18 -4.97 4.86
CA HIS A 30 2.46 -3.75 5.18
C HIS A 30 1.38 -3.49 4.14
N GLY A 31 0.18 -3.08 4.57
CA GLY A 31 -0.92 -2.72 3.69
C GLY A 31 -1.36 -1.28 3.91
N LEU A 32 -1.19 -0.42 2.90
CA LEU A 32 -1.71 0.95 2.93
C LEU A 32 -3.17 0.97 2.47
N ARG A 33 -4.07 1.44 3.34
CA ARG A 33 -5.50 1.60 3.04
C ARG A 33 -6.12 2.70 3.91
N ARG A 34 -7.17 3.34 3.40
CA ARG A 34 -7.98 4.31 4.15
C ARG A 34 -8.70 3.69 5.36
N THR A 35 -9.03 2.40 5.27
CA THR A 35 -9.72 1.67 6.33
C THR A 35 -8.97 0.37 6.60
N VAL A 36 -8.06 0.40 7.56
CA VAL A 36 -7.13 -0.72 7.82
C VAL A 36 -7.82 -1.97 8.39
N SER A 37 -9.02 -1.85 8.96
CA SER A 37 -9.82 -3.00 9.43
C SER A 37 -10.27 -3.93 8.29
N GLU A 38 -10.20 -3.48 7.04
CA GLU A 38 -10.53 -4.28 5.85
C GLU A 38 -9.32 -5.08 5.33
N LEU A 39 -8.16 -4.99 5.99
CA LEU A 39 -6.97 -5.74 5.60
C LEU A 39 -7.06 -7.21 6.05
N PRO A 40 -6.41 -8.14 5.33
CA PRO A 40 -6.27 -9.51 5.78
C PRO A 40 -5.58 -9.60 7.16
N ALA A 41 -5.94 -10.63 7.93
CA ALA A 41 -5.36 -10.87 9.24
C ALA A 41 -3.81 -10.95 9.17
N GLY A 42 -3.16 -10.32 10.15
CA GLY A 42 -1.70 -10.28 10.27
C GLY A 42 -0.99 -9.27 9.35
N VAL A 43 -1.70 -8.61 8.42
CA VAL A 43 -1.09 -7.54 7.61
C VAL A 43 -0.90 -6.32 8.50
N ILE A 44 0.29 -5.73 8.47
CA ILE A 44 0.59 -4.53 9.25
C ILE A 44 -0.08 -3.34 8.56
N GLY A 45 -1.12 -2.79 9.20
CA GLY A 45 -1.88 -1.68 8.64
C GLY A 45 -1.09 -0.38 8.62
N VAL A 46 -1.11 0.29 7.46
CA VAL A 46 -0.71 1.69 7.32
C VAL A 46 -1.96 2.45 6.94
N GLU A 47 -2.48 3.26 7.86
CA GLU A 47 -3.68 4.05 7.59
C GLU A 47 -3.28 5.30 6.81
N GLY A 48 -3.87 5.48 5.63
CA GLY A 48 -3.58 6.64 4.82
C GLY A 48 -4.32 6.65 3.49
N ASP A 49 -4.36 7.83 2.89
CA ASP A 49 -4.84 8.03 1.54
C ASP A 49 -3.65 8.35 0.63
N LEU A 50 -3.57 7.64 -0.50
CA LEU A 50 -2.55 7.85 -1.52
C LEU A 50 -2.65 9.23 -2.17
N PHE A 51 -3.81 9.85 -2.10
CA PHE A 51 -4.10 11.12 -2.75
C PHE A 51 -3.70 12.33 -1.90
N GLU A 52 -3.32 12.09 -0.64
CA GLU A 52 -2.74 13.10 0.24
C GLU A 52 -1.24 13.21 0.00
N ALA A 53 -0.69 14.41 0.05
CA ALA A 53 0.75 14.63 -0.12
C ALA A 53 1.56 14.17 1.10
N GLN A 54 0.95 14.24 2.29
CA GLN A 54 1.62 13.92 3.54
C GLN A 54 1.79 12.40 3.69
N ARG A 55 3.01 11.99 4.04
CA ARG A 55 3.32 10.59 4.34
C ARG A 55 2.51 10.10 5.55
N PRO A 56 1.88 8.92 5.48
CA PRO A 56 1.18 8.31 6.62
C PRO A 56 2.06 8.24 7.87
N ALA A 57 1.45 8.47 9.05
CA ALA A 57 2.18 8.45 10.32
C ALA A 57 2.75 7.06 10.63
N GLN A 58 2.06 6.00 10.21
CA GLN A 58 2.46 4.59 10.39
C GLN A 58 3.31 4.06 9.23
N TRP A 59 3.84 4.93 8.37
CA TRP A 59 4.74 4.51 7.30
C TRP A 59 5.95 3.75 7.87
N PRO A 60 6.37 2.61 7.28
CA PRO A 60 7.49 1.83 7.78
C PRO A 60 8.77 2.67 7.92
N THR A 61 9.42 2.58 9.08
CA THR A 61 10.69 3.28 9.35
C THR A 61 11.91 2.48 8.89
N ALA A 62 11.78 1.16 8.83
CA ALA A 62 12.77 0.30 8.20
C ALA A 62 12.68 0.40 6.68
N ALA A 63 13.82 0.25 6.00
CA ALA A 63 13.85 0.17 4.54
C ALA A 63 12.99 -1.00 4.06
N LEU A 64 12.16 -0.73 3.05
CA LEU A 64 11.35 -1.74 2.39
C LEU A 64 12.17 -2.40 1.29
N ASP A 65 12.10 -3.73 1.18
CA ASP A 65 12.73 -4.45 0.07
C ASP A 65 11.90 -4.29 -1.22
N TYR A 66 10.58 -4.16 -1.09
CA TYR A 66 9.65 -4.05 -2.21
C TYR A 66 8.49 -3.08 -1.92
N VAL A 67 7.98 -2.49 -2.99
CA VAL A 67 6.71 -1.76 -3.00
C VAL A 67 5.87 -2.28 -4.15
N VAL A 68 4.61 -2.59 -3.87
CA VAL A 68 3.61 -2.92 -4.90
C VAL A 68 2.56 -1.81 -4.91
N TYR A 69 2.46 -1.11 -6.04
CA TYR A 69 1.44 -0.11 -6.27
C TYR A 69 0.26 -0.73 -7.03
N CYS A 70 -0.90 -0.84 -6.38
CA CYS A 70 -2.10 -1.41 -6.99
C CYS A 70 -3.35 -0.59 -6.65
N ALA A 71 -3.24 0.73 -6.71
CA ALA A 71 -4.35 1.64 -6.44
C ALA A 71 -5.45 1.55 -7.51
N THR A 72 -6.69 1.74 -7.06
CA THR A 72 -7.87 1.89 -7.92
C THR A 72 -8.39 3.32 -7.75
N PRO A 73 -8.77 4.03 -8.83
CA PRO A 73 -9.30 5.37 -8.71
C PRO A 73 -10.63 5.39 -7.96
N SER A 74 -10.84 6.43 -7.15
CA SER A 74 -12.10 6.64 -6.42
C SER A 74 -13.27 6.99 -7.36
N GLN A 75 -12.97 7.54 -8.53
CA GLN A 75 -13.95 7.94 -9.55
C GLN A 75 -13.48 7.46 -10.92
N ARG A 76 -14.43 7.12 -11.81
CA ARG A 76 -14.14 6.60 -13.15
C ARG A 76 -14.16 7.69 -14.21
N ASP A 77 -13.44 8.77 -13.94
CA ASP A 77 -13.25 9.93 -14.80
C ASP A 77 -11.77 10.30 -14.89
N GLU A 78 -11.43 11.26 -15.75
CA GLU A 78 -10.02 11.65 -15.97
C GLU A 78 -9.36 12.10 -14.66
N ALA A 79 -10.06 12.89 -13.84
CA ALA A 79 -9.53 13.39 -12.57
C ALA A 79 -9.22 12.22 -11.62
N GLY A 80 -10.13 11.27 -11.46
CA GLY A 80 -9.93 10.07 -10.65
C GLY A 80 -8.76 9.23 -11.12
N TYR A 81 -8.62 9.02 -12.44
CA TYR A 81 -7.49 8.28 -13.02
C TYR A 81 -6.15 9.01 -12.84
N ARG A 82 -6.11 10.32 -13.04
CA ARG A 82 -4.90 11.13 -12.81
C ARG A 82 -4.48 11.07 -11.34
N MET A 83 -5.42 11.22 -10.42
CA MET A 83 -5.14 11.10 -8.99
C MET A 83 -4.62 9.72 -8.62
N ALA A 84 -5.19 8.65 -9.18
CA ALA A 84 -4.75 7.29 -8.88
C ALA A 84 -3.42 6.90 -9.53
N TYR A 85 -3.21 7.22 -10.79
CA TYR A 85 -2.09 6.63 -11.53
C TYR A 85 -0.88 7.56 -11.64
N VAL A 86 -1.08 8.86 -11.46
CA VAL A 86 0.00 9.86 -11.54
C VAL A 86 0.30 10.41 -10.17
N GLU A 87 -0.66 11.09 -9.54
CA GLU A 87 -0.41 11.80 -8.29
C GLU A 87 -0.17 10.83 -7.13
N GLY A 88 -1.00 9.80 -7.00
CA GLY A 88 -0.85 8.79 -5.95
C GLY A 88 0.46 7.99 -6.09
N LEU A 89 0.91 7.69 -7.30
CA LEU A 89 2.20 7.04 -7.51
C LEU A 89 3.36 7.98 -7.14
N ARG A 90 3.28 9.25 -7.56
CA ARG A 90 4.28 10.28 -7.21
C ARG A 90 4.42 10.44 -5.69
N ASN A 91 3.30 10.47 -4.96
CA ASN A 91 3.31 10.55 -3.51
C ASN A 91 4.06 9.37 -2.87
N VAL A 92 3.73 8.13 -3.29
CA VAL A 92 4.41 6.93 -2.79
C VAL A 92 5.91 6.98 -3.04
N LEU A 93 6.33 7.37 -4.24
CA LEU A 93 7.75 7.45 -4.58
C LEU A 93 8.48 8.51 -3.75
N ASN A 94 7.82 9.62 -3.41
CA ASN A 94 8.38 10.66 -2.54
C ASN A 94 8.46 10.25 -1.06
N TRP A 95 7.76 9.19 -0.64
CA TRP A 95 7.74 8.71 0.74
C TRP A 95 8.81 7.66 1.05
N LEU A 96 9.41 7.08 -0.01
CA LEU A 96 10.54 6.13 0.05
C LEU A 96 11.86 6.86 0.33
#